data_AF-A0A8K0A626-F1
#
_entry.id   AF-A0A8K0A626-F1
#
_cell.length_a   1.000
_cell.length_b   1.000
_cell.length_c   1.000
_cell.angle_alpha   90.00
_cell.angle_beta   90.00
_cell.angle_gamma   90.00
#
_symmetry.space_group_name_H-M   'P 1'
#
loop_
_entity.id
_entity.type
_entity.pdbx_description
1 polymer ?
#
loop_
_entity_poly.entity_id
_entity_poly.type
_entity_poly.pdbx_seq_one_letter_code
_entity_poly.pdbx_strand_id
1 'polypeptide(L)'
;MTTPRNYTRLGGGACLIHCLAGVSRSVTVAAAYVMTVTNLGWRDTLKAIRQARAVANPNFGFQRQLQEFDAMRLSELRKWLRQKYPHSPFSEDEEAVKELL
;
A
#
# COMPACT_ATOMS: atom_id res chain seq x y z
N MET A 1 32.80 9.70 -3.21
CA MET A 1 31.84 9.24 -2.19
C MET A 1 30.46 9.19 -2.83
N THR A 2 29.96 8.01 -3.20
CA THR A 2 28.63 7.87 -3.81
C THR A 2 27.58 7.96 -2.71
N THR A 3 26.68 8.94 -2.77
CA THR A 3 25.47 8.97 -1.96
C THR A 3 24.71 7.64 -2.13
N PRO A 4 24.22 7.02 -1.05
CA PRO A 4 23.46 5.78 -1.18
C PRO A 4 22.22 6.06 -2.04
N ARG A 5 22.13 5.39 -3.21
CA ARG A 5 20.95 5.47 -4.07
C ARG A 5 19.78 4.89 -3.30
N ASN A 6 18.81 5.73 -2.98
CA ASN A 6 17.63 5.33 -2.25
C ASN A 6 16.63 4.75 -3.28
N TYR A 7 16.69 3.45 -3.54
CA TYR A 7 15.85 2.76 -4.55
C TYR A 7 14.38 2.60 -4.13
N THR A 8 13.93 3.38 -3.16
CA THR A 8 12.55 3.38 -2.68
C THR A 8 11.74 4.42 -3.44
N ARG A 9 10.41 4.34 -3.33
CA ARG A 9 9.47 5.27 -3.97
C ARG A 9 9.86 6.75 -3.77
N LEU A 10 10.26 7.12 -2.55
CA LEU A 10 10.64 8.50 -2.21
C LEU A 10 11.96 8.96 -2.84
N GLY A 11 12.82 8.03 -3.28
CA GLY A 11 14.04 8.32 -4.02
C GLY A 11 13.90 8.12 -5.53
N GLY A 12 12.67 7.98 -6.04
CA GLY A 12 12.40 7.71 -7.46
C GLY A 12 12.74 6.28 -7.90
N GLY A 13 12.94 5.36 -6.97
CA GLY A 13 13.16 3.94 -7.26
C GLY A 13 11.88 3.10 -7.18
N ALA A 14 12.02 1.80 -7.45
CA ALA A 14 10.92 0.84 -7.42
C ALA A 14 11.22 -0.30 -6.44
N CYS A 15 10.19 -0.76 -5.72
CA CYS A 15 10.28 -1.89 -4.79
C CYS A 15 9.36 -3.02 -5.26
N LEU A 16 9.92 -4.22 -5.45
CA LEU A 16 9.16 -5.42 -5.78
C LEU A 16 8.77 -6.17 -4.49
N ILE A 17 7.46 -6.28 -4.25
CA ILE A 17 6.89 -7.12 -3.20
C ILE A 17 6.40 -8.42 -3.83
N HIS A 18 7.01 -9.56 -3.50
CA HIS A 18 6.63 -10.86 -4.06
C HIS A 18 6.35 -11.91 -2.98
N CYS A 19 5.58 -12.92 -3.38
CA CYS A 19 5.47 -14.20 -2.69
C CYS A 19 5.51 -15.30 -3.76
N LEU A 20 5.18 -16.55 -3.42
CA LEU A 20 5.28 -17.65 -4.38
C LEU A 20 4.42 -17.43 -5.65
N ALA A 21 3.14 -17.09 -5.48
CA ALA A 21 2.20 -16.92 -6.60
C ALA A 21 1.85 -15.45 -6.89
N GLY A 22 2.28 -14.53 -6.02
CA GLY A 22 1.84 -13.13 -6.09
C GLY A 22 0.32 -12.96 -5.95
N VAL A 23 -0.36 -13.85 -5.21
CA VAL A 23 -1.83 -13.85 -5.04
C VAL A 23 -2.26 -13.31 -3.68
N SER A 24 -1.59 -13.75 -2.61
CA SER A 24 -2.08 -13.57 -1.24
C SER A 24 -1.10 -12.78 -0.35
N ARG A 25 -0.04 -13.41 0.18
CA ARG A 25 0.92 -12.78 1.12
C ARG A 25 1.48 -11.43 0.64
N SER A 26 1.99 -11.37 -0.58
CA SER A 26 2.55 -10.12 -1.13
C SER A 26 1.48 -9.05 -1.36
N VAL A 27 0.28 -9.47 -1.79
CA VAL A 27 -0.85 -8.57 -2.00
C VAL A 27 -1.32 -7.98 -0.68
N THR A 28 -1.33 -8.75 0.41
CA THR A 28 -1.70 -8.25 1.75
C THR A 28 -0.76 -7.14 2.21
N VAL A 29 0.56 -7.33 2.05
CA VAL A 29 1.55 -6.31 2.44
C VAL A 29 1.44 -5.06 1.55
N ALA A 30 1.29 -5.26 0.25
CA ALA A 30 1.08 -4.15 -0.68
C ALA A 30 -0.22 -3.37 -0.37
N ALA A 31 -1.31 -4.07 -0.05
CA ALA A 31 -2.58 -3.46 0.35
C ALA A 31 -2.43 -2.62 1.62
N ALA A 32 -1.82 -3.16 2.67
CA ALA A 32 -1.57 -2.40 3.90
C ALA A 32 -0.73 -1.13 3.64
N TYR A 33 0.26 -1.21 2.74
CA TYR A 33 1.05 -0.05 2.32
C TYR A 33 0.18 0.99 1.61
N VAL A 34 -0.56 0.59 0.57
CA VAL A 34 -1.45 1.47 -0.19
C VAL A 34 -2.48 2.13 0.71
N MET A 35 -3.13 1.36 1.59
CA MET A 35 -4.04 1.89 2.62
C MET A 35 -3.37 2.98 3.46
N THR A 36 -2.11 2.81 3.83
CA THR A 36 -1.41 3.77 4.72
C THR A 36 -1.01 5.06 4.01
N VAL A 37 -0.64 5.00 2.74
CA VAL A 37 -0.22 6.20 1.96
C VAL A 37 -1.39 6.92 1.29
N THR A 38 -2.57 6.30 1.26
CA THR A 38 -3.83 6.86 0.74
C THR A 38 -4.85 7.02 1.88
N ASN A 39 -6.05 7.50 1.58
CA ASN A 39 -7.22 7.55 2.44
C ASN A 39 -8.20 6.39 2.17
N LEU A 40 -7.84 5.45 1.29
CA LEU A 40 -8.69 4.30 0.94
C LEU A 40 -8.78 3.28 2.07
N GLY A 41 -9.95 2.64 2.18
CA GLY A 41 -10.13 1.47 3.05
C GLY A 41 -9.63 0.18 2.41
N TRP A 42 -9.69 -0.92 3.16
CA TRP A 42 -9.17 -2.21 2.69
C TRP A 42 -9.88 -2.75 1.43
N ARG A 43 -11.18 -2.51 1.29
CA ARG A 43 -11.97 -3.00 0.14
C ARG A 43 -11.59 -2.29 -1.16
N ASP A 44 -11.59 -0.96 -1.13
CA ASP A 44 -11.23 -0.14 -2.30
C ASP A 44 -9.77 -0.37 -2.68
N THR A 45 -8.89 -0.50 -1.70
CA THR A 45 -7.49 -0.86 -1.95
C THR A 45 -7.36 -2.20 -2.68
N LEU A 46 -8.06 -3.24 -2.23
CA LEU A 46 -8.03 -4.54 -2.93
C LEU A 46 -8.70 -4.49 -4.30
N LYS A 47 -9.70 -3.62 -4.50
CA LYS A 47 -10.30 -3.38 -5.82
C LYS A 47 -9.29 -2.74 -6.78
N ALA A 48 -8.60 -1.68 -6.36
CA ALA A 48 -7.57 -1.03 -7.15
C ALA A 48 -6.40 -1.97 -7.50
N ILE A 49 -5.91 -2.74 -6.52
CA ILE A 49 -4.82 -3.72 -6.77
C ILE A 49 -5.26 -4.77 -7.81
N ARG A 50 -6.53 -5.18 -7.81
CA ARG A 50 -7.05 -6.14 -8.80
C ARG A 50 -7.10 -5.57 -10.21
N GLN A 51 -7.29 -4.26 -10.39
CA GLN A 51 -7.20 -3.65 -11.73
C GLN A 51 -5.78 -3.76 -12.30
N ALA A 52 -4.76 -3.55 -11.47
CA ALA A 52 -3.37 -3.71 -11.88
C ALA A 52 -2.91 -5.18 -11.93
N ARG A 53 -3.53 -6.07 -11.12
CA ARG A 53 -3.16 -7.48 -11.00
C ARG A 53 -4.39 -8.35 -10.71
N ALA A 54 -5.05 -8.82 -11.77
CA ALA A 54 -6.32 -9.57 -11.70
C ALA A 54 -6.31 -10.79 -10.75
N VAL A 55 -5.15 -11.46 -10.59
CA VAL A 55 -5.00 -12.64 -9.71
C VAL A 55 -4.89 -12.28 -8.22
N ALA A 56 -4.89 -11.00 -7.86
CA ALA A 56 -4.76 -10.56 -6.49
C ALA A 56 -5.97 -11.01 -5.65
N ASN A 57 -5.72 -11.89 -4.69
CA ASN A 57 -6.73 -12.44 -3.82
C ASN A 57 -6.12 -12.91 -2.48
N PRO A 58 -5.95 -12.01 -1.50
CA PRO A 58 -5.60 -12.41 -0.14
C PRO A 58 -6.56 -13.48 0.38
N ASN A 59 -6.04 -14.45 1.12
CA ASN A 59 -6.91 -15.43 1.77
C ASN A 59 -7.83 -14.73 2.78
N PHE A 60 -8.88 -15.42 3.23
CA PHE A 60 -9.87 -14.86 4.14
C PHE A 60 -9.25 -14.34 5.45
N GLY A 61 -8.26 -15.05 6.00
CA GLY A 61 -7.55 -14.63 7.21
C GLY A 61 -6.84 -13.29 7.03
N PHE A 62 -6.17 -13.07 5.89
CA PHE A 62 -5.54 -11.81 5.58
C PHE A 62 -6.53 -10.69 5.25
N GLN A 63 -7.67 -11.00 4.62
CA GLN A 63 -8.72 -9.99 4.42
C GLN A 63 -9.27 -9.51 5.77
N ARG A 64 -9.49 -10.43 6.72
CA ARG A 64 -9.86 -10.08 8.09
C ARG A 64 -8.81 -9.23 8.80
N GLN A 65 -7.53 -9.58 8.67
CA GLN A 65 -6.43 -8.78 9.23
C GLN A 65 -6.35 -7.38 8.61
N LEU A 66 -6.61 -7.22 7.30
CA LEU A 66 -6.68 -5.91 6.65
C LEU A 66 -7.86 -5.09 7.17
N GLN A 67 -9.03 -5.72 7.37
CA GLN A 67 -10.19 -5.06 7.97
C GLN A 67 -9.91 -4.61 9.41
N GLU A 68 -9.29 -5.46 10.23
CA GLU A 68 -8.91 -5.13 11.61
C GLU A 68 -7.85 -4.01 11.63
N PHE A 69 -6.90 -4.04 10.70
CA PHE A 69 -5.91 -2.97 10.52
C PHE A 69 -6.56 -1.63 10.16
N ASP A 70 -7.51 -1.63 9.23
CA ASP A 70 -8.31 -0.45 8.83
C ASP A 70 -9.03 0.16 10.05
N ALA A 71 -9.71 -0.68 10.84
CA ALA A 71 -10.50 -0.24 11.97
C ALA A 71 -9.68 0.24 13.18
N MET A 72 -8.52 -0.39 13.46
CA MET A 72 -7.84 -0.22 14.75
C MET A 72 -6.51 0.54 14.68
N ARG A 73 -5.83 0.53 13.52
CA ARG A 73 -4.41 0.94 13.44
C ARG A 73 -4.14 1.97 12.35
N LEU A 74 -4.96 1.98 11.30
CA LEU A 74 -4.67 2.75 10.09
C LEU A 74 -4.65 4.26 10.32
N SER A 75 -5.60 4.80 11.09
CA SER A 75 -5.71 6.23 11.36
C SER A 75 -4.47 6.78 12.06
N GLU A 76 -4.02 6.11 13.12
CA GLU A 76 -2.82 6.49 13.88
C GLU A 76 -1.55 6.30 13.04
N LEU A 77 -1.47 5.24 12.23
CA LEU A 77 -0.32 5.04 11.35
C LEU A 77 -0.23 6.11 10.26
N ARG A 78 -1.36 6.53 9.66
CA ARG A 78 -1.42 7.64 8.71
C ARG A 78 -0.91 8.94 9.32
N LYS A 79 -1.36 9.28 10.54
CA LYS A 79 -0.90 10.48 11.27
C LYS A 79 0.61 10.43 11.48
N TRP A 80 1.11 9.32 12.02
CA TRP A 80 2.55 9.13 12.24
C TRP A 80 3.36 9.21 10.94
N LEU A 81 2.87 8.58 9.86
CA LEU A 81 3.58 8.55 8.59
C LEU A 81 3.69 9.95 7.98
N ARG A 82 2.62 10.74 8.04
CA ARG A 82 2.59 12.14 7.58
C ARG A 82 3.53 13.04 8.40
N GLN A 83 3.60 12.83 9.72
CA GLN A 83 4.55 13.55 10.58
C GLN A 83 6.00 13.17 10.28
N LYS A 84 6.27 11.89 10.05
CA LYS A 84 7.63 11.39 9.79
C LYS A 84 8.14 11.74 8.38
N TYR A 85 7.26 11.79 7.39
CA TYR A 85 7.58 12.07 5.99
C TYR A 85 6.70 13.22 5.45
N PRO A 86 6.89 14.45 5.93
CA PRO A 86 6.00 15.58 5.59
C PRO A 86 6.03 15.97 4.10
N HIS A 87 7.11 15.65 3.39
CA HIS A 87 7.27 15.91 1.96
C HIS A 87 7.01 14.69 1.07
N SER A 88 6.42 13.61 1.61
CA SER A 88 6.02 12.47 0.79
C SER A 88 4.82 12.86 -0.10
N PRO A 89 4.78 12.41 -1.38
CA PRO A 89 3.76 12.79 -2.35
C PRO A 89 2.45 11.99 -2.15
N PHE A 90 1.83 12.14 -0.98
CA PHE A 90 0.62 11.39 -0.60
C PHE A 90 -0.60 11.75 -1.45
N SER A 91 -0.67 12.99 -1.97
CA SER A 91 -1.73 13.43 -2.89
C SER A 91 -1.65 12.69 -4.21
N GLU A 92 -0.46 12.57 -4.76
CA GLU A 92 -0.17 11.90 -6.02
C GLU A 92 -0.38 10.39 -5.87
N ASP A 93 0.01 9.81 -4.73
CA ASP A 93 -0.29 8.41 -4.40
C ASP A 93 -1.81 8.16 -4.36
N GLU A 94 -2.58 9.07 -3.77
CA GLU A 94 -4.05 9.00 -3.69
C GLU A 94 -4.70 9.05 -5.08
N GLU A 95 -4.27 10.00 -5.92
CA GLU A 95 -4.78 10.18 -7.28
C GLU A 95 -4.47 8.97 -8.15
N ALA A 96 -3.22 8.51 -8.15
CA ALA A 96 -2.79 7.36 -8.95
C ALA A 96 -3.57 6.07 -8.61
N VAL A 97 -3.92 5.86 -7.34
CA VAL A 97 -4.72 4.69 -6.95
C VAL A 97 -6.20 4.87 -7.27
N LYS A 98 -6.74 6.10 -7.20
CA LYS A 98 -8.13 6.40 -7.57
C LYS A 98 -8.40 6.23 -9.06
N GLU A 99 -7.42 6.45 -9.92
CA GLU A 99 -7.52 6.16 -11.36
C GLU A 99 -7.76 4.67 -11.67
N LEU A 100 -7.50 3.78 -10.71
CA LEU A 100 -7.72 2.34 -10.80
C LEU A 100 -9.08 1.89 -10.21
N LEU A 101 -10.00 2.79 -9.84
CA LEU A 101 -11.28 2.43 -9.22
C LEU A 101 -12.46 2.57 -10.18
#